data_AF-A0A117S251-F1
#
_entry.id   AF-A0A117S251-F1
#
_cell.length_a   1.000
_cell.length_b   1.000
_cell.length_c   1.000
_cell.angle_alpha   90.00
_cell.angle_beta   90.00
_cell.angle_gamma   90.00
#
_symmetry.space_group_name_H-M   'P 1'
#
loop_
_entity.id
_entity.type
_entity.pdbx_description
1 polymer ?
#
loop_
_entity_poly.entity_id
_entity_poly.type
_entity_poly.pdbx_seq_one_letter_code
_entity_poly.pdbx_strand_id
1 'polypeptide(L)'
;MPESVIDISHLSLVVHQRPVASASAELVKCWSGDMDELKECILEHFAPGASYCEVGNDLHSVTMGSAETRLRPRPGDASWHADLFHAGWHDFPYKDVPENYRRQVAAYVDRKYELHEGCVQESDLREAAGEGGAPAVERLVRYHRDVLDQQYAALDTLLNDLVTPEGRLSAWARELMHTEVQEHHMRREWLGSAVIAYLCGGSAGRRPDTIFGGIRYDFRAGSVELTRPAPVEPRGGAAGG
;
A
#
# COMPACT_ATOMS: atom_id res chain seq x y z
N MET A 1 -5.05 13.14 -5.52
CA MET A 1 -5.62 14.49 -5.30
C MET A 1 -4.71 15.23 -4.32
N PRO A 2 -4.52 16.56 -4.41
CA PRO A 2 -3.75 17.26 -3.38
C PRO A 2 -4.45 17.08 -2.03
N GLU A 3 -3.70 16.63 -1.01
CA GLU A 3 -4.19 16.64 0.38
C GLU A 3 -4.66 18.05 0.69
N SER A 4 -5.95 18.20 0.98
CA SER A 4 -6.46 19.46 1.51
C SER A 4 -5.88 19.64 2.91
N VAL A 5 -5.01 20.62 3.05
CA VAL A 5 -4.35 20.99 4.31
C VAL A 5 -5.28 21.89 5.11
N ILE A 6 -5.53 21.53 6.37
CA ILE A 6 -6.35 22.29 7.32
C ILE A 6 -5.42 22.97 8.33
N ASP A 7 -5.60 24.28 8.55
CA ASP A 7 -4.89 25.02 9.60
C ASP A 7 -5.48 24.68 10.96
N ILE A 8 -4.64 24.19 11.86
CA ILE A 8 -5.01 23.78 13.22
C ILE A 8 -4.19 24.53 14.28
N SER A 9 -3.47 25.58 13.89
CA SER A 9 -2.59 26.36 14.77
C SER A 9 -3.31 26.92 16.02
N HIS A 10 -4.61 27.21 15.92
CA HIS A 10 -5.44 27.65 17.02
C HIS A 10 -5.53 26.65 18.19
N LEU A 11 -5.30 25.36 17.95
CA LEU A 11 -5.31 24.32 18.99
C LEU A 11 -4.11 24.42 19.96
N SER A 12 -3.08 25.19 19.58
CA SER A 12 -1.87 25.45 20.38
C SER A 12 -1.16 24.16 20.83
N LEU A 13 -1.15 23.16 19.95
CA LEU A 13 -0.55 21.85 20.21
C LEU A 13 0.95 21.87 19.91
N VAL A 14 1.75 21.28 20.80
CA VAL A 14 3.21 21.23 20.71
C VAL A 14 3.69 19.80 20.93
N VAL A 15 4.46 19.28 19.97
CA VAL A 15 5.08 17.95 20.04
C VAL A 15 6.57 18.12 19.80
N HIS A 16 7.40 17.55 20.69
CA HIS A 16 8.86 17.69 20.63
C HIS A 16 9.34 19.15 20.46
N GLN A 17 8.77 20.07 21.24
CA GLN A 17 9.08 21.52 21.21
C GLN A 17 8.76 22.24 19.89
N ARG A 18 8.02 21.59 18.99
CA ARG A 18 7.57 22.19 17.73
C ARG A 18 6.04 22.25 17.69
N PRO A 19 5.44 23.38 17.26
CA PRO A 19 3.99 23.47 17.13
C PRO A 19 3.49 22.55 16.01
N VAL A 20 2.32 21.94 16.19
CA VAL A 20 1.59 21.31 15.08
C VAL A 20 0.63 22.34 14.51
N ALA A 21 0.94 22.85 13.33
CA ALA A 21 0.25 23.99 12.73
C ALA A 21 -0.82 23.59 11.73
N SER A 22 -0.75 22.37 11.18
CA SER A 22 -1.71 21.92 10.17
C SER A 22 -1.94 20.42 10.25
N ALA A 23 -3.07 19.97 9.70
CA ALA A 23 -3.40 18.56 9.54
C ALA A 23 -3.95 18.26 8.14
N SER A 24 -3.84 17.01 7.69
CA SER A 24 -4.55 16.55 6.49
C SER A 24 -6.05 16.44 6.77
N ALA A 25 -6.90 16.73 5.78
CA ALA A 25 -8.34 16.57 5.94
C ALA A 25 -8.78 15.13 6.15
N GLU A 26 -7.99 14.15 5.70
CA GLU A 26 -8.25 12.74 5.98
C GLU A 26 -8.13 12.46 7.49
N LEU A 27 -7.04 12.93 8.11
CA LEU A 27 -6.86 12.79 9.55
C LEU A 27 -8.00 13.48 10.33
N VAL A 28 -8.38 14.69 9.94
CA VAL A 28 -9.51 15.40 10.59
C VAL A 28 -10.83 14.64 10.45
N LYS A 29 -11.06 13.96 9.32
CA LYS A 29 -12.27 13.15 9.11
C LYS A 29 -12.31 11.89 9.98
N CYS A 30 -11.16 11.28 10.30
CA CYS A 30 -11.11 10.13 11.22
C CYS A 30 -11.74 10.45 12.58
N TRP A 31 -11.70 11.72 12.99
CA TRP A 31 -12.26 12.21 14.25
C TRP A 31 -13.60 12.93 14.05
N SER A 32 -14.32 12.65 12.95
CA SER A 32 -15.60 13.30 12.62
C SER A 32 -15.57 14.84 12.57
N GLY A 33 -14.38 15.43 12.43
CA GLY A 33 -14.18 16.88 12.54
C GLY A 33 -14.10 17.43 13.97
N ASP A 34 -14.06 16.57 14.99
CA ASP A 34 -13.81 16.96 16.37
C ASP A 34 -12.33 17.31 16.55
N MET A 35 -12.07 18.60 16.68
CA MET A 35 -10.71 19.15 16.78
C MET A 35 -10.13 19.00 18.19
N ASP A 36 -10.96 18.87 19.20
CA ASP A 36 -10.52 18.64 20.57
C ASP A 36 -10.11 17.17 20.74
N GLU A 37 -10.88 16.23 20.19
CA GLU A 37 -10.51 14.81 20.15
C GLU A 37 -9.22 14.59 19.34
N LEU A 38 -9.12 15.18 18.14
CA LEU A 38 -7.88 15.16 17.34
C LEU A 38 -6.67 15.68 18.14
N LYS A 39 -6.85 16.78 18.89
CA LYS A 39 -5.79 17.36 19.73
C LYS A 39 -5.35 16.39 20.82
N GLU A 40 -6.29 15.81 21.54
CA GLU A 40 -6.01 14.85 22.60
C GLU A 40 -5.27 13.63 22.04
N CYS A 41 -5.74 13.06 20.92
CA CYS A 41 -5.09 11.90 20.30
C CYS A 41 -3.67 12.20 19.83
N ILE A 42 -3.41 13.34 19.18
CA ILE A 42 -2.04 13.70 18.77
C ILE A 42 -1.12 13.84 20.00
N LEU A 43 -1.60 14.46 21.09
CA LEU A 43 -0.81 14.58 22.32
C LEU A 43 -0.51 13.21 22.93
N GLU A 44 -1.48 12.31 22.96
CA GLU A 44 -1.32 10.95 23.48
C GLU A 44 -0.34 10.13 22.63
N HIS A 45 -0.46 10.19 21.31
CA HIS A 45 0.38 9.47 20.35
C HIS A 45 1.88 9.78 20.48
N PHE A 46 2.20 11.03 20.87
CA PHE A 46 3.58 11.52 20.99
C PHE A 46 3.95 11.95 22.41
N ALA A 47 3.20 11.47 23.42
CA ALA A 47 3.49 11.75 24.81
C ALA A 47 4.83 11.10 25.26
N PRO A 48 5.47 11.60 26.33
CA PRO A 48 6.60 10.90 26.95
C PRO A 48 6.20 9.47 27.35
N GLY A 49 6.90 8.47 26.81
CA GLY A 49 6.60 7.05 27.04
C GLY A 49 5.59 6.42 26.07
N ALA A 50 5.00 7.21 25.16
CA ALA A 50 4.24 6.67 24.04
C ALA A 50 5.17 5.93 23.07
N SER A 51 4.60 4.97 22.34
CA SER A 51 5.32 4.25 21.28
C SER A 51 5.19 5.02 19.97
N TYR A 52 6.31 5.54 19.48
CA TYR A 52 6.44 6.11 18.13
C TYR A 52 7.83 5.80 17.59
N CYS A 53 8.02 5.93 16.28
CA CYS A 53 9.33 5.78 15.64
C CYS A 53 9.65 6.95 14.72
N GLU A 54 10.94 7.21 14.53
CA GLU A 54 11.44 8.29 13.67
C GLU A 54 11.85 7.73 12.29
N VAL A 55 11.31 8.32 11.23
CA VAL A 55 11.63 7.99 9.84
C VAL A 55 12.14 9.24 9.15
N GLY A 56 13.46 9.34 8.97
CA GLY A 56 14.05 10.59 8.49
C GLY A 56 13.83 11.71 9.50
N ASN A 57 13.00 12.71 9.16
CA ASN A 57 12.60 13.78 10.07
C ASN A 57 11.15 13.66 10.55
N ASP A 58 10.46 12.58 10.17
CA ASP A 58 9.05 12.37 10.45
C ASP A 58 8.88 11.51 11.71
N LEU A 59 7.79 11.73 12.44
CA LEU A 59 7.41 10.94 13.61
C LEU A 59 6.17 10.11 13.29
N HIS A 60 6.21 8.82 13.56
CA HIS A 60 5.11 7.88 13.29
C HIS A 60 4.62 7.27 14.59
N SER A 61 3.37 7.51 14.96
CA SER A 61 2.77 6.91 16.14
C SER A 61 2.59 5.40 15.96
N VAL A 62 2.63 4.67 17.06
CA VAL A 62 2.29 3.25 17.13
C VAL A 62 1.14 3.08 18.11
N THR A 63 -0.09 2.90 17.61
CA THR A 63 -1.30 2.92 18.44
C THR A 63 -2.20 1.72 18.15
N MET A 64 -2.87 1.23 19.19
CA MET A 64 -3.92 0.21 19.05
C MET A 64 -5.17 0.86 18.45
N GLY A 65 -5.36 0.74 17.13
CA GLY A 65 -6.57 1.27 16.48
C GLY A 65 -6.38 1.60 15.01
N SER A 66 -7.39 2.26 14.43
CA SER A 66 -7.52 2.47 12.98
C SER A 66 -6.91 3.77 12.45
N ALA A 67 -6.42 4.66 13.31
CA ALA A 67 -5.86 5.95 12.87
C ALA A 67 -4.54 6.25 13.58
N GLU A 68 -3.45 5.74 13.02
CA GLU A 68 -2.11 6.16 13.42
C GLU A 68 -1.81 7.54 12.81
N THR A 69 -1.07 8.37 13.53
CA THR A 69 -0.69 9.71 13.09
C THR A 69 0.77 9.73 12.68
N ARG A 70 1.07 10.43 11.59
CA ARG A 70 2.42 10.85 11.24
C ARG A 70 2.54 12.37 11.36
N LEU A 71 3.68 12.84 11.87
CA LEU A 71 4.06 14.25 11.93
C LEU A 71 5.23 14.50 10.97
N ARG A 72 5.00 15.32 9.94
CA ARG A 72 6.01 15.73 8.97
C ARG A 72 6.45 17.17 9.21
N PRO A 73 7.75 17.50 9.17
CA PRO A 73 8.18 18.90 9.25
C PRO A 73 7.66 19.65 8.02
N ARG A 74 7.11 20.84 8.23
CA ARG A 74 6.66 21.67 7.11
C ARG A 74 7.85 22.36 6.43
N PRO A 75 7.89 22.41 5.08
CA PRO A 75 8.90 23.17 4.37
C PRO A 75 8.79 24.66 4.68
N GLY A 76 9.89 25.27 5.14
CA GLY A 76 9.99 26.72 5.31
C GLY A 76 9.54 27.27 6.66
N ASP A 77 9.07 26.43 7.59
CA ASP A 77 8.82 26.82 8.98
C ASP A 77 9.27 25.73 9.98
N ALA A 78 9.27 26.05 11.27
CA ALA A 78 9.65 25.12 12.34
C ALA A 78 8.43 24.41 12.96
N SER A 79 7.40 24.09 12.15
CA SER A 79 6.17 23.45 12.60
C SER A 79 5.94 22.07 11.96
N TRP A 80 5.08 21.28 12.59
CA TRP A 80 4.63 20.00 12.09
C TRP A 80 3.36 20.13 11.24
N HIS A 81 3.23 19.24 10.28
CA HIS A 81 1.99 18.84 9.62
C HIS A 81 1.61 17.44 10.11
N ALA A 82 0.37 17.26 10.58
CA ALA A 82 -0.16 15.98 11.02
C ALA A 82 -0.98 15.30 9.91
N ASP A 83 -0.70 14.05 9.60
CA ASP A 83 -1.49 13.26 8.66
C ASP A 83 -1.68 11.82 9.14
N LEU A 84 -2.42 11.04 8.37
CA LEU A 84 -2.71 9.66 8.67
C LEU A 84 -1.51 8.78 8.28
N PHE A 85 -1.13 7.87 9.17
CA PHE A 85 -0.16 6.83 8.90
C PHE A 85 -0.88 5.49 8.74
N HIS A 86 -0.52 4.72 7.71
CA HIS A 86 -1.32 3.60 7.21
C HIS A 86 -0.71 2.22 7.47
N ALA A 87 0.09 2.07 8.53
CA ALA A 87 0.58 0.75 8.91
C ALA A 87 -0.54 -0.01 9.64
N GLY A 88 -1.08 0.53 10.73
CA GLY A 88 -1.92 -0.28 11.61
C GLY A 88 -1.07 -1.39 12.21
N TRP A 89 -0.13 -1.04 13.08
CA TRP A 89 0.87 -1.92 13.67
C TRP A 89 0.32 -3.10 14.47
N HIS A 90 -0.97 -3.12 14.74
CA HIS A 90 -1.65 -4.21 15.43
C HIS A 90 -2.53 -5.05 14.50
N ASP A 91 -2.64 -4.65 13.23
CA ASP A 91 -3.39 -5.34 12.20
C ASP A 91 -2.45 -6.09 11.25
N PHE A 92 -3.02 -7.09 10.56
CA PHE A 92 -2.30 -7.78 9.49
C PHE A 92 -2.12 -6.82 8.30
N PRO A 93 -0.93 -6.76 7.65
CA PRO A 93 0.23 -7.65 7.83
C PRO A 93 1.30 -7.18 8.82
N TYR A 94 1.14 -6.05 9.51
CA TYR A 94 2.23 -5.43 10.28
C TYR A 94 2.27 -5.80 11.77
N LYS A 95 1.25 -6.50 12.28
CA LYS A 95 1.12 -6.93 13.69
C LYS A 95 2.34 -7.67 14.28
N ASP A 96 3.11 -8.35 13.44
CA ASP A 96 4.26 -9.15 13.84
C ASP A 96 5.61 -8.44 13.60
N VAL A 97 5.59 -7.17 13.17
CA VAL A 97 6.80 -6.38 12.94
C VAL A 97 7.45 -5.99 14.28
N PRO A 98 8.69 -6.42 14.56
CA PRO A 98 9.38 -6.05 15.78
C PRO A 98 9.75 -4.57 15.80
N GLU A 99 9.83 -3.99 17.00
CA GLU A 99 10.05 -2.56 17.19
C GLU A 99 11.29 -2.02 16.48
N ASN A 100 12.37 -2.79 16.50
CA ASN A 100 13.65 -2.42 15.89
C ASN A 100 13.63 -2.41 14.34
N TYR A 101 12.54 -2.88 13.73
CA TYR A 101 12.31 -2.84 12.27
C TYR A 101 11.18 -1.89 11.85
N ARG A 102 10.46 -1.28 12.80
CA ARG A 102 9.31 -0.40 12.50
C ARG A 102 9.71 0.79 11.64
N ARG A 103 10.92 1.33 11.81
CA ARG A 103 11.41 2.45 10.99
C ARG A 103 11.49 2.09 9.50
N GLN A 104 12.06 0.92 9.18
CA GLN A 104 12.22 0.46 7.80
C GLN A 104 10.86 0.15 7.18
N VAL A 105 9.99 -0.52 7.94
CA VAL A 105 8.62 -0.84 7.49
C VAL A 105 7.78 0.43 7.32
N ALA A 106 7.91 1.42 8.22
CA ALA A 106 7.19 2.69 8.11
C ALA A 106 7.57 3.47 6.86
N ALA A 107 8.87 3.54 6.53
CA ALA A 107 9.34 4.14 5.28
C ALA A 107 8.73 3.45 4.05
N TYR A 108 8.61 2.13 4.08
CA TYR A 108 7.94 1.37 3.02
C TYR A 108 6.44 1.66 2.95
N VAL A 109 5.74 1.69 4.09
CA VAL A 109 4.30 1.96 4.18
C VAL A 109 3.98 3.34 3.60
N ASP A 110 4.76 4.36 3.96
CA ASP A 110 4.64 5.70 3.40
C ASP A 110 4.79 5.68 1.89
N ARG A 111 5.86 5.04 1.40
CA ARG A 111 6.10 4.96 -0.03
C ARG A 111 5.01 4.19 -0.76
N LYS A 112 4.49 3.12 -0.17
CA LYS A 112 3.37 2.33 -0.69
C LYS A 112 2.09 3.18 -0.77
N TYR A 113 1.83 4.01 0.23
CA TYR A 113 0.65 4.87 0.29
C TYR A 113 0.72 6.03 -0.73
N GLU A 114 1.88 6.68 -0.89
CA GLU A 114 2.10 7.68 -1.94
C GLU A 114 1.82 7.13 -3.34
N LEU A 115 2.09 5.83 -3.53
CA LEU A 115 1.89 5.10 -4.77
C LEU A 115 0.53 4.41 -4.83
N HIS A 116 -0.34 4.56 -3.83
CA HIS A 116 -1.60 3.82 -3.77
C HIS A 116 -2.58 4.34 -4.82
N GLU A 117 -2.66 3.60 -5.92
CA GLU A 117 -3.67 3.77 -6.94
C GLU A 117 -4.66 2.61 -6.88
N GLY A 118 -5.93 2.92 -7.05
CA GLY A 118 -6.99 1.91 -7.13
C GLY A 118 -6.76 0.93 -8.29
N CYS A 119 -7.48 -0.19 -8.26
CA CYS A 119 -7.46 -1.14 -9.38
C CYS A 119 -8.23 -0.56 -10.57
N VAL A 120 -7.55 -0.42 -11.72
CA VAL A 120 -8.18 -0.02 -12.99
C VAL A 120 -9.23 -1.04 -13.40
N GLN A 121 -10.38 -0.54 -13.82
CA GLN A 121 -11.47 -1.30 -14.40
C GLN A 121 -11.61 -1.05 -15.90
N GLU A 122 -12.37 -1.91 -16.57
CA GLU A 122 -12.71 -1.72 -17.98
C GLU A 122 -13.44 -0.38 -18.23
N SER A 123 -14.30 0.04 -17.28
CA SER A 123 -15.02 1.33 -17.36
C SER A 123 -14.06 2.50 -17.46
N ASP A 124 -12.99 2.49 -16.68
CA ASP A 124 -12.02 3.58 -16.62
C ASP A 124 -11.25 3.69 -17.95
N LEU A 125 -10.92 2.54 -18.56
CA LEU A 125 -10.31 2.49 -19.88
C LEU A 125 -11.27 2.97 -20.98
N ARG A 126 -12.57 2.66 -20.88
CA ARG A 126 -13.59 3.17 -21.80
C ARG A 126 -13.81 4.67 -21.65
N GLU A 127 -13.78 5.18 -20.42
CA GLU A 127 -13.86 6.61 -20.11
C GLU A 127 -12.66 7.34 -20.69
N ALA A 128 -11.44 6.88 -20.43
CA ALA A 128 -10.22 7.42 -21.02
C ALA A 128 -10.27 7.40 -22.56
N ALA A 129 -10.79 6.33 -23.16
CA ALA A 129 -11.00 6.26 -24.61
C ALA A 129 -12.01 7.31 -25.12
N GLY A 130 -13.06 7.60 -24.35
CA GLY A 130 -14.03 8.64 -24.65
C GLY A 130 -13.43 10.05 -24.59
N GLU A 131 -12.50 10.29 -23.67
CA GLU A 131 -11.85 11.60 -23.50
C GLU A 131 -10.77 11.90 -24.54
N GLY A 132 -9.99 10.88 -24.93
CA GLY A 132 -8.80 11.10 -25.77
C GLY A 132 -8.41 9.94 -26.66
N GLY A 133 -9.31 8.99 -26.90
CA GLY A 133 -9.09 7.84 -27.76
C GLY A 133 -8.02 6.88 -27.25
N ALA A 134 -7.49 6.05 -28.15
CA ALA A 134 -6.46 5.07 -27.83
C ALA A 134 -5.20 5.65 -27.12
N PRO A 135 -4.69 6.85 -27.46
CA PRO A 135 -3.56 7.43 -26.74
C PRO A 135 -3.83 7.73 -25.26
N ALA A 136 -5.07 8.06 -24.89
CA ALA A 136 -5.44 8.28 -23.49
C ALA A 136 -5.46 6.98 -22.70
N VAL A 137 -6.00 5.91 -23.30
CA VAL A 137 -5.97 4.55 -22.72
C VAL A 137 -4.53 4.08 -22.51
N GLU A 138 -3.65 4.27 -23.50
CA GLU A 138 -2.24 3.90 -23.39
C GLU A 138 -1.54 4.64 -22.26
N ARG A 139 -1.81 5.96 -22.09
CA ARG A 139 -1.25 6.74 -20.98
C ARG A 139 -1.72 6.22 -19.62
N LEU A 140 -3.02 5.92 -19.48
CA LEU A 140 -3.58 5.38 -18.24
C LEU A 140 -2.94 4.03 -17.89
N VAL A 141 -2.87 3.11 -18.84
CA VAL A 141 -2.24 1.79 -18.62
C VAL A 141 -0.75 1.92 -18.25
N ARG A 142 0.00 2.79 -18.94
CA ARG A 142 1.41 3.06 -18.61
C ARG A 142 1.56 3.62 -17.21
N TYR A 143 0.72 4.59 -16.84
CA TYR A 143 0.73 5.16 -15.50
C TYR A 143 0.59 4.09 -14.41
N HIS A 144 -0.43 3.22 -14.50
CA HIS A 144 -0.63 2.17 -13.51
C HIS A 144 0.49 1.12 -13.50
N ARG A 145 1.07 0.80 -14.67
CA ARG A 145 2.26 -0.08 -14.73
C ARG A 145 3.46 0.56 -14.03
N ASP A 146 3.74 1.83 -14.32
CA ASP A 146 4.89 2.54 -13.77
C ASP A 146 4.73 2.76 -12.24
N VAL A 147 3.50 2.90 -11.74
CA VAL A 147 3.18 2.88 -10.30
C VAL A 147 3.47 1.51 -9.67
N LEU A 148 3.04 0.41 -10.32
CA LEU A 148 3.34 -0.95 -9.84
C LEU A 148 4.84 -1.21 -9.81
N ASP A 149 5.58 -0.80 -10.84
CA ASP A 149 7.04 -0.95 -10.89
C ASP A 149 7.71 -0.20 -9.72
N GLN A 150 7.22 0.99 -9.37
CA GLN A 150 7.69 1.73 -8.19
C GLN A 150 7.32 1.06 -6.86
N GLN A 151 6.16 0.40 -6.77
CA GLN A 151 5.77 -0.37 -5.58
C GLN A 151 6.68 -1.59 -5.39
N TYR A 152 7.01 -2.30 -6.48
CA TYR A 152 8.00 -3.38 -6.42
C TYR A 152 9.39 -2.87 -6.02
N ALA A 153 9.84 -1.73 -6.56
CA ALA A 153 11.12 -1.15 -6.18
C ALA A 153 11.18 -0.73 -4.69
N ALA A 154 10.07 -0.22 -4.16
CA ALA A 154 9.94 0.07 -2.73
C ALA A 154 10.01 -1.21 -1.88
N LEU A 155 9.35 -2.28 -2.33
CA LEU A 155 9.37 -3.57 -1.66
C LEU A 155 10.76 -4.23 -1.71
N ASP A 156 11.47 -4.10 -2.83
CA ASP A 156 12.86 -4.56 -2.97
C ASP A 156 13.80 -3.78 -2.03
N THR A 157 13.56 -2.49 -1.84
CA THR A 157 14.31 -1.67 -0.87
C THR A 157 14.08 -2.20 0.55
N LEU A 158 12.83 -2.45 0.92
CA LEU A 158 12.50 -3.03 2.22
C LEU A 158 13.11 -4.43 2.37
N LEU A 159 13.04 -5.28 1.35
CA LEU A 159 13.66 -6.60 1.36
C LEU A 159 15.16 -6.50 1.70
N ASN A 160 15.89 -5.61 1.02
CA ASN A 160 17.31 -5.41 1.27
C ASN A 160 17.60 -4.92 2.70
N ASP A 161 16.72 -4.09 3.26
CA ASP A 161 16.83 -3.60 4.63
C ASP A 161 16.51 -4.68 5.70
N LEU A 162 15.72 -5.69 5.35
CA LEU A 162 15.30 -6.77 6.25
C LEU A 162 16.17 -8.04 6.18
N VAL A 163 16.92 -8.22 5.10
CA VAL A 163 17.80 -9.38 4.92
C VAL A 163 18.96 -9.32 5.91
N THR A 164 19.17 -10.40 6.66
CA THR A 164 20.32 -10.51 7.57
C THR A 164 21.63 -10.62 6.82
N PRO A 165 22.80 -10.40 7.46
CA PRO A 165 24.10 -10.56 6.83
C PRO A 165 24.33 -11.94 6.18
N GLU A 166 23.65 -12.98 6.68
CA GLU A 166 23.67 -14.35 6.14
C GLU A 166 22.74 -14.54 4.92
N GLY A 167 22.13 -13.46 4.42
CA GLY A 167 21.23 -13.50 3.27
C GLY A 167 19.86 -14.10 3.57
N ARG A 168 19.40 -14.09 4.84
CA ARG A 168 18.14 -14.73 5.24
C ARG A 168 17.13 -13.73 5.78
N LEU A 169 15.86 -14.00 5.51
CA LEU A 169 14.74 -13.32 6.17
C LEU A 169 14.28 -14.10 7.40
N SER A 170 13.92 -13.35 8.45
CA SER A 170 13.16 -13.86 9.59
C SER A 170 11.78 -14.39 9.13
N ALA A 171 11.10 -15.15 9.99
CA ALA A 171 9.79 -15.69 9.68
C ALA A 171 8.75 -14.58 9.43
N TRP A 172 8.67 -13.59 10.33
CA TRP A 172 7.76 -12.45 10.21
C TRP A 172 8.02 -11.65 8.93
N ALA A 173 9.29 -11.40 8.59
CA ALA A 173 9.64 -10.61 7.41
C ALA A 173 9.27 -11.37 6.13
N ARG A 174 9.48 -12.69 6.10
CA ARG A 174 9.05 -13.52 4.97
C ARG A 174 7.54 -13.49 4.76
N GLU A 175 6.77 -13.56 5.84
CA GLU A 175 5.31 -13.47 5.79
C GLU A 175 4.84 -12.10 5.29
N LEU A 176 5.41 -11.02 5.84
CA LEU A 176 5.16 -9.66 5.37
C LEU A 176 5.47 -9.52 3.86
N MET A 177 6.67 -9.92 3.43
CA MET A 177 7.07 -9.89 2.02
C MET A 177 6.11 -10.69 1.15
N HIS A 178 5.72 -11.88 1.58
CA HIS A 178 4.79 -12.71 0.83
C HIS A 178 3.42 -12.04 0.66
N THR A 179 2.86 -11.47 1.73
CA THR A 179 1.59 -10.73 1.65
C THR A 179 1.68 -9.54 0.71
N GLU A 180 2.72 -8.73 0.83
CA GLU A 180 2.93 -7.55 -0.01
C GLU A 180 3.12 -7.92 -1.49
N VAL A 181 3.91 -8.96 -1.77
CA VAL A 181 4.08 -9.50 -3.13
C VAL A 181 2.75 -9.96 -3.70
N GLN A 182 1.94 -10.68 -2.92
CA GLN A 182 0.62 -11.15 -3.37
C GLN A 182 -0.32 -10.00 -3.69
N GLU A 183 -0.33 -8.93 -2.88
CA GLU A 183 -1.12 -7.74 -3.15
C GLU A 183 -0.72 -7.08 -4.47
N HIS A 184 0.58 -6.88 -4.71
CA HIS A 184 1.08 -6.28 -5.95
C HIS A 184 0.84 -7.17 -7.18
N HIS A 185 0.93 -8.49 -7.02
CA HIS A 185 0.58 -9.45 -8.09
C HIS A 185 -0.90 -9.34 -8.45
N MET A 186 -1.78 -9.33 -7.45
CA MET A 186 -3.21 -9.18 -7.66
C MET A 186 -3.53 -7.88 -8.42
N ARG A 187 -2.91 -6.74 -8.05
CA ARG A 187 -3.10 -5.46 -8.77
C ARG A 187 -2.64 -5.53 -10.22
N ARG A 188 -1.50 -6.17 -10.49
CA ARG A 188 -1.00 -6.38 -11.85
C ARG A 188 -1.97 -7.25 -12.69
N GLU A 189 -2.51 -8.31 -12.09
CA GLU A 189 -3.50 -9.17 -12.73
C GLU A 189 -4.81 -8.41 -13.04
N TRP A 190 -5.26 -7.54 -12.13
CA TRP A 190 -6.41 -6.67 -12.37
C TRP A 190 -6.20 -5.75 -13.57
N LEU A 191 -5.04 -5.09 -13.66
CA LEU A 191 -4.69 -4.23 -14.80
C LEU A 191 -4.72 -5.03 -16.12
N GLY A 192 -4.11 -6.22 -16.14
CA GLY A 192 -4.14 -7.09 -17.33
C GLY A 192 -5.56 -7.50 -17.73
N SER A 193 -6.39 -7.84 -16.74
CA SER A 193 -7.79 -8.22 -16.96
C SER A 193 -8.62 -7.06 -17.53
N ALA A 194 -8.43 -5.85 -17.00
CA ALA A 194 -9.11 -4.66 -17.50
C ALA A 194 -8.77 -4.36 -18.96
N VAL A 195 -7.47 -4.45 -19.31
CA VAL A 195 -7.01 -4.23 -20.69
C VAL A 195 -7.60 -5.28 -21.66
N ILE A 196 -7.64 -6.56 -21.26
CA ILE A 196 -8.24 -7.62 -22.09
C ILE A 196 -9.73 -7.35 -22.30
N ALA A 197 -10.48 -7.00 -21.24
CA ALA A 197 -11.90 -6.70 -21.34
C ALA A 197 -12.16 -5.51 -22.29
N TYR A 198 -11.35 -4.44 -22.17
CA TYR A 198 -11.42 -3.27 -23.05
C TYR A 198 -11.20 -3.63 -24.53
N LEU A 199 -10.16 -4.42 -24.84
CA LEU A 199 -9.81 -4.76 -26.22
C LEU A 199 -10.80 -5.74 -26.88
N CYS A 200 -11.37 -6.65 -26.10
CA CYS A 200 -12.24 -7.71 -26.63
C CYS A 200 -13.72 -7.32 -26.71
N GLY A 201 -14.11 -6.10 -26.32
CA GLY A 201 -15.44 -5.53 -26.58
C GLY A 201 -16.60 -6.21 -25.84
N GLY A 202 -16.30 -7.03 -24.83
CA GLY A 202 -17.27 -7.56 -23.90
C GLY A 202 -16.70 -7.46 -22.50
N SER A 203 -17.58 -7.33 -21.50
CA SER A 203 -17.20 -7.78 -20.16
C SER A 203 -16.62 -9.17 -20.39
N ALA A 204 -15.33 -9.37 -20.12
CA ALA A 204 -14.82 -10.72 -19.99
C ALA A 204 -15.79 -11.38 -19.01
N GLY A 205 -16.66 -12.26 -19.54
CA GLY A 205 -17.89 -12.66 -18.85
C GLY A 205 -17.54 -13.09 -17.44
N ARG A 206 -18.49 -12.93 -16.49
CA ARG A 206 -18.40 -13.41 -15.10
C ARG A 206 -17.25 -14.38 -14.96
N ARG A 207 -16.15 -13.93 -14.32
CA ARG A 207 -14.95 -14.69 -13.96
C ARG A 207 -14.89 -16.08 -14.63
N PRO A 208 -13.84 -16.41 -15.39
CA PRO A 208 -13.27 -17.73 -15.15
C PRO A 208 -12.87 -17.68 -13.67
N ASP A 209 -13.70 -18.26 -12.79
CA ASP A 209 -13.25 -18.59 -11.45
C ASP A 209 -11.94 -19.35 -11.68
N THR A 210 -10.86 -18.83 -11.12
CA THR A 210 -9.49 -19.35 -11.24
C THR A 210 -8.84 -19.25 -12.64
N ILE A 211 -8.14 -18.15 -12.89
CA ILE A 211 -6.74 -18.29 -13.31
C ILE A 211 -5.93 -17.99 -12.06
N PHE A 212 -5.72 -19.01 -11.23
CA PHE A 212 -4.54 -19.02 -10.38
C PHE A 212 -3.35 -18.88 -11.34
N GLY A 213 -2.75 -17.70 -11.40
CA GLY A 213 -1.59 -17.44 -12.24
C GLY A 213 -0.44 -18.27 -11.70
N GLY A 214 -0.31 -19.52 -12.19
CA GLY A 214 0.66 -20.55 -11.82
C GLY A 214 2.10 -20.04 -11.82
N ILE A 215 2.42 -19.23 -10.83
CA ILE A 215 3.69 -18.57 -10.61
C ILE A 215 4.06 -19.01 -9.20
N ARG A 216 4.94 -20.01 -9.13
CA ARG A 216 5.56 -20.38 -7.87
C ARG A 216 6.89 -19.63 -7.79
N TYR A 217 6.96 -18.66 -6.88
CA TYR A 217 8.23 -18.01 -6.57
C TYR A 217 9.03 -18.94 -5.66
N ASP A 218 10.16 -19.47 -6.16
CA ASP A 218 11.08 -20.22 -5.31
C ASP A 218 12.06 -19.26 -4.64
N PHE A 219 11.70 -18.84 -3.43
CA PHE A 219 12.52 -17.93 -2.61
C PHE A 219 13.90 -18.48 -2.25
N ARG A 220 14.19 -19.77 -2.46
CA ARG A 220 15.54 -20.33 -2.25
C ARG A 220 16.43 -20.24 -3.49
N ALA A 221 15.85 -20.14 -4.68
CA ALA A 221 16.58 -20.14 -5.95
C ALA A 221 16.56 -18.79 -6.68
N GLY A 222 15.71 -17.85 -6.27
CA GLY A 222 15.62 -16.52 -6.89
C GLY A 222 15.09 -16.54 -8.33
N SER A 223 14.31 -17.57 -8.68
CA SER A 223 13.78 -17.77 -10.03
C SER A 223 12.26 -17.89 -10.05
N VAL A 224 11.67 -17.38 -11.13
CA VAL A 224 10.23 -17.45 -11.40
C VAL A 224 9.95 -18.65 -12.31
N GLU A 225 9.20 -19.64 -11.82
CA GLU A 225 8.71 -20.75 -12.65
C GLU A 225 7.22 -20.60 -12.95
N LEU A 226 6.88 -20.74 -14.23
CA LEU A 226 5.50 -20.86 -14.70
C LEU A 226 5.06 -22.32 -14.57
N THR A 227 4.21 -22.63 -13.61
CA THR A 227 3.58 -23.94 -13.50
C THR A 227 2.41 -24.03 -14.48
N ARG A 228 2.56 -24.90 -15.49
CA ARG A 228 1.41 -25.27 -16.33
C ARG A 228 0.39 -26.01 -15.47
N PRO A 229 -0.91 -25.70 -15.57
CA PRO A 229 -1.93 -26.53 -14.94
C PRO A 229 -1.85 -27.94 -15.51
N ALA A 230 -1.98 -28.96 -14.64
CA ALA A 230 -1.99 -30.35 -15.07
C ALA A 230 -3.12 -30.58 -16.08
N PRO A 231 -2.87 -31.32 -17.19
CA PRO A 231 -3.91 -31.60 -18.15
C PRO A 231 -5.00 -32.43 -17.47
N VAL A 232 -6.24 -31.94 -17.53
CA VAL A 232 -7.41 -32.72 -17.14
C VAL A 232 -7.54 -33.85 -18.16
N GLU A 233 -7.35 -35.09 -17.74
CA GLU A 233 -7.58 -36.24 -18.61
C GLU A 233 -9.03 -36.21 -19.12
N PRO A 234 -9.27 -36.38 -20.43
CA PRO A 234 -10.62 -36.50 -20.94
C PRO A 234 -11.24 -37.75 -20.33
N ARG A 235 -12.41 -37.61 -19.69
CA ARG A 235 -13.22 -38.76 -19.28
C ARG A 235 -13.50 -39.59 -20.53
N GLY A 236 -12.79 -40.72 -20.64
CA GLY A 236 -12.98 -41.70 -21.67
C GLY A 236 -14.44 -42.13 -21.73
N GLY A 237 -14.98 -42.13 -22.95
CA GLY A 237 -16.32 -42.63 -23.22
C GLY A 237 -16.44 -44.08 -22.75
N ALA A 238 -17.51 -44.35 -22.01
CA ALA A 238 -18.04 -45.70 -21.91
C ALA A 238 -19.05 -45.88 -23.06
N ALA A 239 -18.59 -46.49 -24.15
CA ALA A 239 -19.45 -47.28 -25.01
C ALA A 239 -19.36 -48.73 -24.55
N GLY A 240 -20.50 -49.39 -24.32
CA GLY A 240 -20.54 -50.84 -24.11
C GLY A 240 -21.67 -51.30 -23.19
N GLY A 241 -22.82 -51.60 -23.79
CA GLY A 241 -24.00 -52.20 -23.18
C GLY A 241 -25.16 -52.20 -24.15
#